data_AF-A0A2T0MM56-F1
#
_entry.id   AF-A0A2T0MM56-F1
#
_cell.length_a   1.000
_cell.length_b   1.000
_cell.length_c   1.000
_cell.angle_alpha   90.00
_cell.angle_beta   90.00
_cell.angle_gamma   90.00
#
_symmetry.space_group_name_H-M   'P 1'
#
loop_
_entity.id
_entity.type
_entity.pdbx_description
1 polymer ?
#
loop_
_entity_poly.entity_id
_entity_poly.type
_entity_poly.pdbx_seq_one_letter_code
_entity_poly.pdbx_strand_id
1 'polypeptide(L)'
;MSTKWLTRLQILLTFFLIVSCFGALSMLFSTVVIAFVGTTNGTGVPLRVFDVPITGMAAPDAVIKSASADVTVLPSGPAPLVGLLFLLLWAPGVVTTLLALFTVVRALSRASAGDRALFSAVTAAHLRRLGWILIIGSLATGLLGVVAERMLASMLLSRSYPFYAPPGEVLAGVVAGVAMLAVSEIVRRGLALLEETEATI
;
A
#
# COMPACT_ATOMS: atom_id res chain seq x y z
N MET A 1 -32.96 8.16 -10.24
CA MET A 1 -32.24 9.41 -9.95
C MET A 1 -30.85 9.20 -9.29
N SER A 2 -30.20 8.04 -9.44
CA SER A 2 -29.04 7.62 -8.60
C SER A 2 -27.69 7.48 -9.35
N THR A 3 -27.67 7.49 -10.69
CA THR A 3 -26.47 7.09 -11.46
C THR A 3 -25.40 8.17 -11.63
N LYS A 4 -25.75 9.46 -11.54
CA LYS A 4 -24.78 10.57 -11.77
C LYS A 4 -23.64 10.58 -10.77
N TRP A 5 -23.89 10.21 -9.50
CA TRP A 5 -22.84 10.16 -8.48
C TRP A 5 -21.89 8.98 -8.70
N LEU A 6 -22.41 7.80 -9.09
CA LEU A 6 -21.59 6.64 -9.43
C LEU A 6 -20.66 6.92 -10.62
N THR A 7 -21.15 7.60 -11.65
CA THR A 7 -20.31 8.00 -12.80
C THR A 7 -19.20 8.97 -12.38
N ARG A 8 -19.50 9.95 -11.52
CA ARG A 8 -18.48 10.88 -10.99
C ARG A 8 -17.43 10.16 -10.15
N LEU A 9 -17.86 9.23 -9.29
CA LEU A 9 -16.95 8.41 -8.49
C LEU A 9 -16.04 7.55 -9.38
N GLN A 10 -16.59 6.95 -10.44
CA GLN A 10 -15.82 6.15 -11.40
C GLN A 10 -14.76 6.98 -12.11
N ILE A 11 -15.10 8.19 -12.58
CA ILE A 11 -14.14 9.10 -13.22
C ILE A 11 -13.03 9.47 -12.24
N LEU A 12 -13.39 9.82 -11.00
CA LEU A 12 -12.43 10.21 -9.97
C LEU A 12 -11.46 9.06 -9.63
N LEU A 13 -11.97 7.85 -9.41
CA LEU A 13 -11.13 6.68 -9.12
C LEU A 13 -10.25 6.28 -10.30
N THR A 14 -10.74 6.42 -11.54
CA THR A 14 -9.94 6.16 -12.75
C THR A 14 -8.82 7.18 -12.90
N PHE A 15 -9.11 8.46 -12.67
CA PHE A 15 -8.10 9.51 -12.68
C PHE A 15 -7.04 9.26 -11.61
N PHE A 16 -7.47 8.92 -10.38
CA PHE A 16 -6.55 8.59 -9.29
C PHE A 16 -5.67 7.38 -9.64
N LEU A 17 -6.22 6.36 -10.30
CA LEU A 17 -5.46 5.20 -10.79
C LEU A 17 -4.38 5.61 -11.80
N ILE A 18 -4.74 6.44 -12.78
CA ILE A 18 -3.79 6.91 -13.81
C ILE A 18 -2.65 7.70 -13.16
N VAL A 19 -2.97 8.65 -12.29
CA VAL A 19 -1.97 9.46 -11.57
C VAL A 19 -1.07 8.58 -10.71
N SER A 20 -1.65 7.58 -10.01
CA SER A 20 -0.88 6.62 -9.22
C SER A 20 0.07 5.78 -10.07
N CYS A 21 -0.35 5.37 -11.28
CA CYS A 21 0.53 4.68 -12.23
C CYS A 21 1.70 5.56 -12.68
N PHE A 22 1.47 6.84 -12.96
CA PHE A 22 2.55 7.79 -13.29
C PHE A 22 3.52 7.97 -12.11
N GLY A 23 3.00 8.09 -10.89
CA GLY A 23 3.83 8.13 -9.68
C GLY A 23 4.70 6.88 -9.52
N ALA A 24 4.11 5.69 -9.73
CA ALA A 24 4.84 4.42 -9.70
C ALA A 24 5.95 4.34 -10.76
N LEU A 25 5.70 4.82 -11.99
CA LEU A 25 6.70 4.89 -13.04
C LEU A 25 7.86 5.84 -12.69
N SER A 26 7.56 6.98 -12.05
CA SER A 26 8.57 7.92 -11.57
C SER A 26 9.45 7.30 -10.46
N MET A 27 8.84 6.56 -9.54
CA MET A 27 9.55 5.78 -8.51
C MET A 27 10.44 4.68 -9.12
N LEU A 28 9.94 3.95 -10.12
CA LEU A 28 10.73 2.96 -10.86
C LEU A 28 11.93 3.61 -11.54
N PHE A 29 11.74 4.74 -12.21
CA PHE A 29 12.82 5.47 -12.85
C PHE A 29 13.89 5.89 -11.83
N SER A 30 13.47 6.43 -10.69
CA SER A 30 14.40 6.79 -9.59
C SER A 30 15.19 5.57 -9.11
N THR A 31 14.54 4.42 -8.99
CA THR A 31 15.18 3.16 -8.57
C THR A 31 16.21 2.67 -9.59
N VAL A 32 15.93 2.81 -10.89
CA VAL A 32 16.88 2.49 -11.98
C VAL A 32 18.09 3.42 -11.93
N VAL A 33 17.87 4.72 -11.69
CA VAL A 33 18.97 5.70 -11.57
C VAL A 33 19.89 5.33 -10.39
N ILE A 34 19.33 5.00 -9.22
CA ILE A 34 20.09 4.51 -8.06
C ILE A 34 20.90 3.26 -8.41
N ALA A 35 20.29 2.30 -9.12
CA ALA A 35 20.92 1.02 -9.43
C ALA A 35 22.10 1.12 -10.40
N PHE A 36 21.99 1.94 -11.46
CA PHE A 36 22.90 1.89 -12.60
C PHE A 36 23.75 3.15 -12.83
N VAL A 37 23.30 4.31 -12.36
CA VAL A 37 23.98 5.59 -12.61
C VAL A 37 24.67 6.10 -11.35
N GLY A 38 24.04 5.86 -10.19
CA GLY A 38 24.38 6.57 -8.96
C GLY A 38 23.83 7.99 -8.99
N THR A 39 23.71 8.60 -7.81
CA THR A 39 23.08 9.92 -7.67
C THR A 39 24.07 10.85 -6.99
N THR A 40 24.72 11.75 -7.72
CA THR A 40 25.57 12.79 -7.11
C THR A 40 24.77 13.98 -6.59
N ASN A 41 23.55 14.20 -7.10
CA ASN A 41 22.62 15.29 -6.70
C ASN A 41 21.13 14.83 -6.72
N GLY A 42 20.85 13.53 -6.54
CA GLY A 42 19.55 12.92 -6.82
C GLY A 42 18.72 12.48 -5.59
N THR A 43 17.61 11.78 -5.86
CA THR A 43 16.73 11.15 -4.85
C THR A 43 17.48 10.05 -4.11
N GLY A 44 17.84 10.31 -2.85
CA GLY A 44 18.43 9.28 -1.99
C GLY A 44 17.38 8.34 -1.40
N VAL A 45 17.87 7.26 -0.80
CA VAL A 45 17.02 6.28 -0.12
C VAL A 45 16.64 6.86 1.24
N PRO A 46 15.35 7.14 1.51
CA PRO A 46 14.91 7.55 2.83
C PRO A 46 15.05 6.36 3.77
N LEU A 47 15.79 6.54 4.85
CA LEU A 47 15.96 5.57 5.93
C LEU A 47 15.62 6.25 7.24
N ARG A 48 14.89 5.55 8.09
CA ARG A 48 14.60 6.04 9.43
C ARG A 48 15.68 5.57 10.39
N VAL A 49 16.36 6.53 11.02
CA VAL A 49 17.41 6.28 12.02
C VAL A 49 16.85 6.58 13.40
N PHE A 50 17.05 5.66 14.33
CA PHE A 50 16.59 5.78 15.72
C PHE A 50 17.76 6.09 16.65
N ASP A 51 17.46 6.54 17.87
CA ASP A 51 18.44 6.86 18.92
C ASP A 51 19.49 7.89 18.49
N VAL A 52 19.04 8.88 17.72
CA VAL A 52 19.88 10.02 17.32
C VAL A 52 20.23 10.81 18.58
N PRO A 53 21.52 11.11 18.84
CA PRO A 53 21.92 11.88 20.00
C PRO A 53 21.32 13.29 19.94
N ILE A 54 20.54 13.63 20.97
CA ILE A 54 19.74 14.85 21.08
C ILE A 54 20.17 15.61 22.34
N THR A 55 21.42 16.07 22.35
CA THR A 55 21.95 16.91 23.42
C THR A 55 21.30 18.29 23.40
N GLY A 56 20.72 18.70 24.53
CA GLY A 56 20.26 20.08 24.76
C GLY A 56 18.86 20.44 24.22
N MET A 57 18.09 19.48 23.69
CA MET A 57 16.74 19.74 23.16
C MET A 57 15.60 19.45 24.14
N ALA A 58 15.89 18.86 25.31
CA ALA A 58 14.88 18.63 26.33
C ALA A 58 14.61 19.92 27.12
N ALA A 59 13.33 20.29 27.27
CA ALA A 59 12.94 21.29 28.24
C ALA A 59 13.28 20.81 29.68
N PRO A 60 13.43 21.73 30.67
CA PRO A 60 13.90 21.39 32.02
C PRO A 60 13.11 20.25 32.71
N ASP A 61 11.84 20.06 32.36
CA ASP A 61 10.94 19.04 32.94
C ASP A 61 10.55 17.92 31.95
N ALA A 62 11.21 17.84 30.78
CA ALA A 62 10.85 16.88 29.73
C ALA A 62 11.84 15.71 29.68
N VAL A 63 11.32 14.48 29.81
CA VAL A 63 12.09 13.25 29.56
C VAL A 63 11.88 12.82 28.12
N ILE A 64 12.95 12.84 27.32
CA ILE A 64 12.88 12.33 25.95
C ILE A 64 12.96 10.80 25.99
N LYS A 65 11.86 10.13 25.59
CA LYS A 65 11.76 8.67 25.59
C LYS A 65 12.33 8.01 24.33
N SER A 66 12.37 8.73 23.21
CA SER A 66 12.88 8.24 21.93
C SER A 66 13.12 9.40 20.97
N ALA A 67 14.17 9.34 20.17
CA ALA A 67 14.38 10.23 19.03
C ALA A 67 14.56 9.40 17.75
N SER A 68 13.94 9.86 16.67
CA SER A 68 14.15 9.31 15.33
C SER A 68 14.34 10.45 14.34
N ALA A 69 15.22 10.24 13.35
CA ALA A 69 15.39 11.14 12.22
C ALA A 69 15.21 10.37 10.91
N ASP A 70 14.55 11.00 9.94
CA ASP A 70 14.54 10.50 8.57
C ASP A 70 15.79 11.02 7.87
N VAL A 71 16.63 10.09 7.42
CA VAL A 71 17.90 10.38 6.76
C VAL A 71 17.83 9.88 5.32
N THR A 72 18.10 10.77 4.39
CA THR A 72 18.18 10.43 2.97
C THR A 72 19.62 10.06 2.64
N VAL A 73 19.89 8.77 2.43
CA VAL A 73 21.26 8.30 2.14
C VAL A 73 21.48 8.19 0.63
N LEU A 74 22.63 8.69 0.18
CA LEU A 74 22.99 8.78 -1.22
C LEU A 74 24.22 7.88 -1.51
N PRO A 75 24.09 6.84 -2.35
CA PRO A 75 25.25 6.06 -2.76
C PRO A 75 26.12 6.88 -3.73
N SER A 76 27.44 6.86 -3.52
CA SER A 76 28.42 7.63 -4.30
C SER A 76 28.68 7.08 -5.71
N GLY A 77 27.99 6.02 -6.13
CA GLY A 77 28.11 5.38 -7.44
C GLY A 77 26.99 4.35 -7.70
N PRO A 78 27.04 3.61 -8.83
CA PRO A 78 26.05 2.59 -9.17
C PRO A 78 25.96 1.52 -8.08
N ALA A 79 24.75 1.34 -7.52
CA ALA A 79 24.53 0.42 -6.41
C ALA A 79 23.30 -0.47 -6.70
N PRO A 80 23.44 -1.53 -7.53
CA PRO A 80 22.31 -2.34 -7.99
C PRO A 80 21.57 -3.04 -6.85
N LEU A 81 22.30 -3.48 -5.81
CA LEU A 81 21.71 -4.10 -4.63
C LEU A 81 20.90 -3.11 -3.79
N VAL A 82 21.40 -1.87 -3.63
CA VAL A 82 20.67 -0.79 -2.96
C VAL A 82 19.40 -0.44 -3.74
N GLY A 83 19.50 -0.35 -5.06
CA GLY A 83 18.33 -0.15 -5.93
C GLY A 83 17.30 -1.27 -5.81
N LEU A 84 17.73 -2.53 -5.78
CA LEU A 84 16.84 -3.69 -5.61
C LEU A 84 16.14 -3.67 -4.24
N LEU A 85 16.87 -3.39 -3.17
CA LEU A 85 16.29 -3.30 -1.83
C LEU A 85 15.35 -2.10 -1.71
N PHE A 86 15.70 -0.98 -2.33
CA PHE A 86 14.81 0.17 -2.40
C PHE A 86 13.52 -0.17 -3.17
N LEU A 87 13.62 -0.91 -4.28
CA LEU A 87 12.44 -1.44 -5.00
C LEU A 87 11.56 -2.28 -4.07
N LEU A 88 12.16 -3.21 -3.31
CA LEU A 88 11.44 -4.07 -2.37
C LEU A 88 10.76 -3.29 -1.23
N LEU A 89 11.30 -2.13 -0.85
CA LEU A 89 10.74 -1.28 0.20
C LEU A 89 9.38 -0.70 -0.20
N TRP A 90 9.22 -0.23 -1.44
CA TRP A 90 8.03 0.50 -1.86
C TRP A 90 7.15 -0.25 -2.86
N ALA A 91 7.72 -1.06 -3.76
CA ALA A 91 7.00 -1.66 -4.87
C ALA A 91 5.87 -2.63 -4.46
N PRO A 92 6.04 -3.52 -3.46
CA PRO A 92 4.96 -4.38 -3.01
C PRO A 92 3.72 -3.60 -2.55
N GLY A 93 3.94 -2.50 -1.82
CA GLY A 93 2.87 -1.63 -1.35
C GLY A 93 2.14 -0.96 -2.51
N VAL A 94 2.88 -0.34 -3.43
CA VAL A 94 2.33 0.32 -4.62
C VAL A 94 1.58 -0.67 -5.54
N VAL A 95 2.13 -1.87 -5.76
CA VAL A 95 1.45 -2.90 -6.55
C VAL A 95 0.15 -3.33 -5.88
N THR A 96 0.15 -3.50 -4.55
CA THR A 96 -1.05 -3.86 -3.77
C THR A 96 -2.13 -2.79 -3.91
N THR A 97 -1.77 -1.50 -3.72
CA THR A 97 -2.73 -0.40 -3.80
C THR A 97 -3.27 -0.22 -5.23
N LEU A 98 -2.41 -0.32 -6.24
CA LEU A 98 -2.83 -0.24 -7.65
C LEU A 98 -3.77 -1.39 -8.03
N LEU A 99 -3.47 -2.62 -7.60
CA LEU A 99 -4.34 -3.77 -7.83
C LEU A 99 -5.69 -3.60 -7.13
N ALA A 100 -5.69 -3.18 -5.86
CA ALA A 100 -6.92 -2.91 -5.12
C ALA A 100 -7.76 -1.83 -5.83
N LEU A 101 -7.15 -0.70 -6.17
CA LEU A 101 -7.82 0.40 -6.87
C LEU A 101 -8.36 -0.02 -8.24
N PHE A 102 -7.58 -0.76 -9.02
CA PHE A 102 -8.02 -1.32 -10.29
C PHE A 102 -9.23 -2.25 -10.12
N THR A 103 -9.23 -3.11 -9.09
CA THR A 103 -10.40 -3.97 -8.81
C THR A 103 -11.65 -3.17 -8.45
N VAL A 104 -11.51 -2.08 -7.69
CA VAL A 104 -12.64 -1.19 -7.37
C VAL A 104 -13.17 -0.50 -8.63
N VAL A 105 -12.29 0.07 -9.46
CA VAL A 105 -12.67 0.74 -10.71
C VAL A 105 -13.42 -0.24 -11.63
N ARG A 106 -12.93 -1.48 -11.74
CA ARG A 106 -13.57 -2.53 -12.55
C ARG A 106 -14.91 -2.98 -11.97
N ALA A 107 -15.04 -3.08 -10.65
CA ALA A 107 -16.30 -3.41 -10.01
C ALA A 107 -17.33 -2.29 -10.22
N LEU A 108 -16.91 -1.02 -10.08
CA LEU A 108 -17.76 0.14 -10.22
C LEU A 108 -18.22 0.36 -11.66
N SER A 109 -17.36 0.13 -12.65
CA SER A 109 -17.71 0.23 -14.07
C SER A 109 -18.74 -0.82 -14.51
N ARG A 110 -18.72 -2.00 -13.88
CA ARG A 110 -19.75 -3.02 -14.10
C ARG A 110 -21.05 -2.69 -13.37
N ALA A 111 -20.95 -2.14 -12.15
CA ALA A 111 -22.11 -1.71 -11.39
C ALA A 111 -22.85 -0.54 -12.05
N SER A 112 -22.13 0.39 -12.69
CA SER A 112 -22.75 1.51 -13.41
C SER A 112 -23.44 1.09 -14.71
N ALA A 113 -23.18 -0.12 -15.21
CA ALA A 113 -23.77 -0.66 -16.44
C ALA A 113 -25.07 -1.47 -16.22
N GLY A 114 -25.52 -1.74 -14.98
CA GLY A 114 -26.75 -2.51 -14.74
C GLY A 114 -27.42 -2.28 -13.38
N ASP A 115 -28.74 -2.08 -13.38
CA ASP A 115 -29.55 -1.69 -12.20
C ASP A 115 -29.65 -2.76 -11.09
N ARG A 116 -29.36 -4.05 -11.38
CA ARG A 116 -29.32 -5.14 -10.37
C ARG A 116 -27.90 -5.53 -9.91
N ALA A 117 -26.86 -4.80 -10.33
CA ALA A 117 -25.49 -5.28 -10.21
C ALA A 117 -24.89 -5.19 -8.78
N LEU A 118 -25.40 -4.32 -7.91
CA LEU A 118 -24.79 -4.07 -6.59
C LEU A 118 -24.92 -5.27 -5.63
N PHE A 119 -26.03 -6.00 -5.68
CA PHE A 119 -26.22 -7.25 -4.94
C PHE A 119 -26.25 -8.40 -5.94
N SER A 120 -25.06 -8.83 -6.36
CA SER A 120 -24.91 -9.95 -7.30
C SER A 120 -23.75 -10.84 -6.87
N ALA A 121 -23.79 -12.10 -7.27
CA ALA A 121 -22.69 -13.05 -7.06
C ALA A 121 -21.36 -12.50 -7.63
N VAL A 122 -21.45 -11.72 -8.71
CA VAL A 122 -20.31 -11.04 -9.33
C VAL A 122 -19.71 -10.01 -8.36
N THR A 123 -20.51 -9.17 -7.71
CA THR A 123 -20.01 -8.17 -6.76
C THR A 123 -19.39 -8.81 -5.52
N ALA A 124 -20.01 -9.87 -4.98
CA ALA A 124 -19.41 -10.67 -3.92
C ALA A 124 -18.04 -11.23 -4.32
N ALA A 125 -17.90 -11.78 -5.53
CA ALA A 125 -16.61 -12.27 -6.02
C ALA A 125 -15.55 -11.16 -6.13
N HIS A 126 -15.92 -9.94 -6.54
CA HIS A 126 -14.99 -8.80 -6.58
C HIS A 126 -14.56 -8.36 -5.19
N LEU A 127 -15.50 -8.26 -4.24
CA LEU A 127 -15.19 -7.94 -2.84
C LEU A 127 -14.28 -8.99 -2.20
N ARG A 128 -14.53 -10.28 -2.47
CA ARG A 128 -13.66 -11.38 -2.03
C ARG A 128 -12.25 -11.24 -2.59
N ARG A 129 -12.13 -10.96 -3.89
CA ARG A 129 -10.82 -10.76 -4.54
C ARG A 129 -10.09 -9.57 -3.96
N LEU A 130 -10.79 -8.45 -3.76
CA LEU A 130 -10.24 -7.24 -3.14
C LEU A 130 -9.77 -7.52 -1.72
N GLY A 131 -10.56 -8.24 -0.92
CA GLY A 131 -10.17 -8.65 0.42
C GLY A 131 -8.86 -9.44 0.46
N TRP A 132 -8.71 -10.42 -0.45
CA TRP A 132 -7.46 -11.19 -0.56
C TRP A 132 -6.27 -10.36 -1.05
N ILE A 133 -6.48 -9.46 -2.01
CA ILE A 133 -5.42 -8.54 -2.49
C ILE A 133 -4.89 -7.71 -1.32
N LEU A 134 -5.79 -7.13 -0.51
CA LEU A 134 -5.40 -6.32 0.64
C LEU A 134 -4.69 -7.14 1.71
N ILE A 135 -5.21 -8.30 2.10
CA ILE A 135 -4.58 -9.14 3.13
C ILE A 135 -3.19 -9.60 2.69
N ILE A 136 -3.10 -10.25 1.53
CA ILE A 136 -1.83 -10.83 1.05
C ILE A 136 -0.84 -9.70 0.74
N GLY A 137 -1.30 -8.64 0.08
CA GLY A 137 -0.47 -7.52 -0.31
C GLY A 137 0.08 -6.74 0.89
N SER A 138 -0.73 -6.49 1.91
CA SER A 138 -0.27 -5.84 3.15
C SER A 138 0.72 -6.71 3.92
N LEU A 139 0.47 -8.02 4.04
CA LEU A 139 1.42 -8.95 4.68
C LEU A 139 2.75 -9.02 3.92
N ALA A 140 2.70 -9.13 2.59
CA ALA A 140 3.89 -9.16 1.75
C ALA A 140 4.66 -7.84 1.85
N THR A 141 3.97 -6.69 1.80
CA THR A 141 4.59 -5.37 1.96
C THR A 141 5.26 -5.21 3.32
N GLY A 142 4.60 -5.64 4.40
CA GLY A 142 5.17 -5.60 5.74
C GLY A 142 6.42 -6.47 5.87
N LEU A 143 6.37 -7.72 5.40
CA LEU A 143 7.50 -8.64 5.48
C LEU A 143 8.68 -8.18 4.62
N LEU A 144 8.43 -7.85 3.35
CA LEU A 144 9.47 -7.41 2.42
C LEU A 144 10.04 -6.06 2.84
N GLY A 145 9.22 -5.13 3.31
CA GLY A 145 9.65 -3.83 3.82
C GLY A 145 10.59 -3.96 5.01
N VAL A 146 10.22 -4.77 6.02
CA VAL A 146 11.07 -5.01 7.20
C VAL A 146 12.41 -5.65 6.81
N VAL A 147 12.40 -6.62 5.88
CA VAL A 147 13.65 -7.26 5.43
C VAL A 147 14.51 -6.30 4.62
N ALA A 148 13.91 -5.57 3.68
CA ALA A 148 14.60 -4.62 2.81
C ALA A 148 15.21 -3.45 3.60
N GLU A 149 14.44 -2.88 4.52
CA GLU A 149 14.90 -1.78 5.37
C GLU A 149 16.05 -2.21 6.27
N ARG A 150 15.99 -3.42 6.85
CA ARG A 150 17.11 -3.98 7.63
C ARG A 150 18.38 -4.13 6.80
N MET A 151 18.27 -4.69 5.60
CA MET A 151 19.42 -4.87 4.72
C MET A 151 19.98 -3.51 4.27
N LEU A 152 19.13 -2.56 3.89
CA LEU A 152 19.54 -1.20 3.52
C LEU A 152 20.24 -0.49 4.67
N ALA A 153 19.65 -0.50 5.86
CA ALA A 153 20.24 0.11 7.06
C ALA A 153 21.62 -0.49 7.36
N SER A 154 21.78 -1.82 7.26
CA SER A 154 23.08 -2.47 7.48
C SER A 154 24.16 -2.12 6.45
N MET A 155 23.75 -1.79 5.22
CA MET A 155 24.68 -1.44 4.14
C MET A 155 25.04 0.05 4.12
N LEU A 156 24.09 0.90 4.51
CA LEU A 156 24.18 2.35 4.35
C LEU A 156 24.51 3.09 5.65
N LEU A 157 24.29 2.47 6.82
CA LEU A 157 24.59 3.07 8.12
C LEU A 157 25.78 2.38 8.78
N SER A 158 26.66 3.18 9.40
CA SER A 158 27.84 2.70 10.11
C SER A 158 27.55 2.11 11.50
N ARG A 159 26.33 2.30 12.04
CA ARG A 159 25.86 1.72 13.30
C ARG A 159 24.53 1.01 13.09
N SER A 160 24.41 -0.19 13.64
CA SER A 160 23.16 -0.95 13.71
C SER A 160 22.26 -0.37 14.79
N TYR A 161 21.15 0.26 14.39
CA TYR A 161 20.13 0.73 15.33
C TYR A 161 19.00 -0.30 15.46
N PRO A 162 18.44 -0.49 16.68
CA PRO A 162 17.32 -1.40 16.89
C PRO A 162 16.06 -0.93 16.16
N PHE A 163 15.32 -1.88 15.62
CA PHE A 163 14.15 -1.64 14.77
C PHE A 163 12.83 -1.82 15.54
N TYR A 164 11.82 -0.99 15.28
CA TYR A 164 10.46 -1.13 15.81
C TYR A 164 9.45 -1.59 14.76
N ALA A 165 8.34 -2.15 15.25
CA ALA A 165 7.29 -2.88 14.55
C ALA A 165 6.86 -2.33 13.17
N PRO A 166 6.36 -3.21 12.27
CA PRO A 166 5.91 -2.84 10.93
C PRO A 166 4.95 -1.64 10.97
N PRO A 167 4.98 -0.77 9.93
CA PRO A 167 4.14 0.41 9.88
C PRO A 167 2.66 0.05 10.04
N GLY A 168 1.90 0.85 10.78
CA GLY A 168 0.47 0.62 11.06
C GLY A 168 -0.40 0.48 9.81
N GLU A 169 0.12 0.90 8.66
CA GLU A 169 -0.45 0.69 7.33
C GLU A 169 -0.67 -0.80 6.98
N VAL A 170 0.21 -1.70 7.47
CA VAL A 170 0.06 -3.15 7.29
C VAL A 170 -1.21 -3.65 8.00
N LEU A 171 -1.42 -3.21 9.24
CA LEU A 171 -2.61 -3.57 10.02
C LEU A 171 -3.87 -2.99 9.39
N ALA A 172 -3.85 -1.72 8.97
CA ALA A 172 -4.98 -1.08 8.31
C ALA A 172 -5.41 -1.84 7.04
N GLY A 173 -4.46 -2.25 6.21
CA GLY A 173 -4.76 -3.01 5.00
C GLY A 173 -5.31 -4.42 5.28
N VAL A 174 -4.77 -5.13 6.28
CA VAL A 174 -5.32 -6.43 6.71
C VAL A 174 -6.75 -6.27 7.23
N VAL A 175 -7.00 -5.29 8.10
CA VAL A 175 -8.33 -5.02 8.66
C VAL A 175 -9.33 -4.67 7.54
N ALA A 176 -8.94 -3.79 6.62
CA ALA A 176 -9.77 -3.46 5.46
C ALA A 176 -10.06 -4.69 4.59
N GLY A 177 -9.06 -5.56 4.38
CA GLY A 177 -9.24 -6.79 3.63
C GLY A 177 -10.20 -7.77 4.31
N VAL A 178 -10.09 -7.95 5.63
CA VAL A 178 -11.02 -8.77 6.43
C VAL A 178 -12.44 -8.21 6.36
N ALA A 179 -12.60 -6.89 6.47
CA ALA A 179 -13.91 -6.25 6.33
C ALA A 179 -14.55 -6.53 4.97
N MET A 180 -13.75 -6.50 3.89
CA MET A 180 -14.23 -6.78 2.53
C MET A 180 -14.62 -8.24 2.33
N LEU A 181 -13.89 -9.18 2.93
CA LEU A 181 -14.28 -10.59 2.98
C LEU A 181 -15.60 -10.79 3.75
N ALA A 182 -15.77 -10.11 4.88
CA ALA A 182 -17.00 -10.17 5.67
C ALA A 182 -18.21 -9.64 4.87
N VAL A 183 -18.07 -8.47 4.24
CA VAL A 183 -19.13 -7.91 3.39
C VAL A 183 -19.43 -8.84 2.21
N SER A 184 -18.41 -9.43 1.58
CA SER A 184 -18.61 -10.42 0.52
C SER A 184 -19.44 -11.61 0.98
N GLU A 185 -19.21 -12.13 2.19
CA GLU A 185 -19.93 -13.27 2.73
C GLU A 185 -21.39 -12.89 3.07
N ILE A 186 -21.61 -11.70 3.62
CA ILE A 186 -22.96 -11.17 3.88
C ILE A 186 -23.75 -11.06 2.58
N VAL A 187 -23.18 -10.49 1.52
CA VAL A 187 -23.85 -10.39 0.21
C VAL A 187 -24.16 -11.76 -0.35
N ARG A 188 -23.23 -12.73 -0.25
CA ARG A 188 -23.46 -14.09 -0.75
C ARG A 188 -24.62 -14.78 -0.02
N ARG A 189 -24.69 -14.67 1.31
CA ARG A 189 -25.78 -15.23 2.10
C ARG A 189 -27.11 -14.55 1.83
N GLY A 190 -27.11 -13.22 1.67
CA GLY A 190 -28.31 -12.47 1.30
C GLY A 190 -28.89 -12.90 -0.05
N LEU A 191 -28.05 -13.23 -1.03
CA LEU A 191 -28.49 -13.75 -2.33
C LEU A 191 -29.12 -15.15 -2.22
N ALA A 192 -28.51 -16.05 -1.45
CA ALA A 192 -29.07 -17.38 -1.24
C ALA A 192 -30.47 -17.31 -0.58
N LEU A 193 -30.64 -16.43 0.41
CA LEU A 193 -31.95 -16.22 1.04
C LEU A 193 -32.99 -15.65 0.07
N LEU A 194 -32.60 -14.74 -0.83
CA LEU A 194 -33.46 -14.22 -1.88
C LEU A 194 -33.91 -15.32 -2.84
N GLU A 195 -32.98 -16.15 -3.30
CA GLU A 195 -33.28 -17.30 -4.18
C GLU A 195 -34.23 -18.30 -3.51
N GLU A 196 -34.04 -18.59 -2.22
CA GLU A 196 -34.96 -19.44 -1.44
C GLU A 196 -36.37 -18.82 -1.36
N THR A 197 -36.48 -17.53 -1.06
CA THR A 197 -37.80 -16.87 -1.00
C THR A 197 -38.51 -16.82 -2.34
N GLU A 198 -37.79 -16.57 -3.44
CA GLU A 198 -38.37 -16.57 -4.79
C GLU A 198 -38.79 -17.97 -5.24
N ALA A 199 -38.09 -19.03 -4.79
CA ALA A 199 -38.44 -20.42 -5.11
C ALA A 199 -39.65 -20.95 -4.31
N THR A 200 -40.06 -20.27 -3.23
CA THR A 200 -41.18 -20.71 -2.38
C THR A 200 -42.51 -20.05 -2.76
N ILE A 201 -42.49 -19.04 -3.65
CA ILE A 201 -43.67 -18.30 -4.16
C ILE A 201 -44.09 -18.90 -5.50
#